data_AF-A0A058ZY69-F1
#
_entry.id   AF-A0A058ZY69-F1
#
_cell.length_a   1.000
_cell.length_b   1.000
_cell.length_c   1.000
_cell.angle_alpha   90.00
_cell.angle_beta   90.00
_cell.angle_gamma   90.00
#
_symmetry.space_group_name_H-M   'P 1'
#
loop_
_entity.id
_entity.type
_entity.pdbx_description
1 polymer ?
#
loop_
_entity_poly.entity_id
_entity_poly.type
_entity_poly.pdbx_seq_one_letter_code
_entity_poly.pdbx_strand_id
1 'polypeptide(L)'
;SIEGHEDPLDHVYEGPFPNTPLHYAANEGKTKVAMEIATLKPLFTRKLNRWGYSPMHLALQKKHYHTVRALMTLDPELIRVHGRGGITPLHFVAGEIGDDDLERVELSELLAEFLYARKSSIEDLTNQCETAVHIAIKRGNTEAFKVLFGWLKRVYLTEILKWKDQNGDTILHIAVSREQQPE
;
A
#
# COMPACT_ATOMS: atom_id res chain seq x y z
N SER A 1 4.76 48.95 14.05
CA SER A 1 4.00 48.59 12.84
C SER A 1 5.01 48.37 11.74
N ILE A 2 5.21 47.17 11.19
CA ILE A 2 4.28 46.05 11.00
C ILE A 2 5.14 44.78 11.09
N GLU A 3 4.72 43.85 11.94
CA GLU A 3 5.30 42.51 12.06
C GLU A 3 5.21 41.80 10.70
N GLY A 4 6.35 41.36 10.18
CA GLY A 4 6.38 40.38 9.10
C GLY A 4 5.99 39.03 9.69
N HIS A 5 4.75 38.62 9.48
CA HIS A 5 4.29 37.26 9.74
C HIS A 5 5.16 36.29 8.93
N GLU A 6 6.11 35.62 9.60
CA GLU A 6 6.67 34.38 9.08
C GLU A 6 5.55 33.34 9.05
N ASP A 7 5.28 32.79 7.87
CA ASP A 7 4.33 31.70 7.69
C ASP A 7 4.90 30.46 8.41
N PRO A 8 4.20 29.87 9.39
CA PRO A 8 4.69 28.71 10.16
C PRO A 8 4.96 27.47 9.29
N LEU A 9 4.60 27.51 8.01
CA LEU A 9 4.76 26.42 7.05
C LEU A 9 6.13 26.41 6.35
N ASP A 10 6.95 27.46 6.50
CA ASP A 10 8.23 27.59 5.79
C ASP A 10 9.44 27.02 6.53
N HIS A 11 9.28 26.46 7.73
CA HIS A 11 10.32 25.64 8.37
C HIS A 11 10.29 24.19 7.86
N VAL A 12 10.64 24.06 6.58
CA VAL A 12 10.82 22.78 5.90
C VAL A 12 12.15 22.17 6.36
N TYR A 13 12.04 21.06 7.09
CA TYR A 13 13.15 20.18 7.45
C TYR A 13 14.00 19.83 6.22
N GLU A 14 15.23 20.35 6.18
CA GLU A 14 16.18 20.16 5.08
C GLU A 14 16.67 18.70 5.02
N GLY A 15 16.24 18.02 3.98
CA GLY A 15 16.76 16.74 3.49
C GLY A 15 16.19 16.52 2.08
N PRO A 16 16.84 15.74 1.21
CA PRO A 16 16.56 15.73 -0.23
C PRO A 16 15.14 15.28 -0.64
N PHE A 17 14.30 14.84 0.32
CA PHE A 17 12.89 14.48 0.10
C PHE A 17 12.00 14.86 1.30
N PRO A 18 11.57 16.14 1.42
CA PRO A 18 10.70 16.55 2.52
C PRO A 18 9.30 15.93 2.36
N ASN A 19 8.66 15.60 3.49
CA ASN A 19 7.24 15.28 3.51
C ASN A 19 6.46 16.45 2.89
N THR A 20 5.63 16.16 1.90
CA THR A 20 4.67 17.16 1.39
C THR A 20 3.53 17.36 2.40
N PRO A 21 2.78 18.46 2.33
CA PRO A 21 1.55 18.63 3.12
C PRO A 21 0.59 17.44 2.98
N LEU A 22 0.56 16.78 1.81
CA LEU A 22 -0.27 15.58 1.60
C LEU A 22 0.21 14.37 2.41
N HIS A 23 1.52 14.19 2.62
CA HIS A 23 2.04 13.13 3.49
C HIS A 23 1.54 13.32 4.92
N TYR A 24 1.62 14.55 5.44
CA TYR A 24 1.13 14.87 6.78
C TYR A 24 -0.38 14.68 6.90
N ALA A 25 -1.17 15.21 5.95
CA ALA A 25 -2.61 15.05 5.98
C ALA A 25 -3.05 13.58 5.91
N ALA A 26 -2.35 12.76 5.12
CA ALA A 26 -2.62 11.33 5.01
C ALA A 26 -2.20 10.56 6.27
N ASN A 27 -1.05 10.88 6.86
CA ASN A 27 -0.58 10.30 8.13
C ASN A 27 -1.52 10.60 9.30
N GLU A 28 -2.17 11.76 9.29
CA GLU A 28 -3.11 12.18 10.34
C GLU A 28 -4.58 11.82 10.02
N GLY A 29 -4.84 11.14 8.90
CA GLY A 29 -6.20 10.73 8.50
C GLY A 29 -7.14 11.89 8.18
N LYS A 30 -6.59 13.09 7.92
CA LYS A 30 -7.35 14.32 7.61
C LYS A 30 -7.87 14.27 6.17
N THR A 31 -8.79 13.34 5.90
CA THR A 31 -9.26 12.98 4.56
C THR A 31 -9.66 14.21 3.73
N LYS A 32 -10.48 15.12 4.28
CA LYS A 32 -10.91 16.33 3.54
C LYS A 32 -9.72 17.22 3.13
N VAL A 33 -8.78 17.43 4.05
CA VAL A 33 -7.56 18.22 3.79
C VAL A 33 -6.67 17.52 2.77
N ALA A 34 -6.50 16.20 2.91
CA ALA A 34 -5.73 15.39 1.97
C ALA A 34 -6.32 15.49 0.55
N MET A 35 -7.64 15.41 0.40
CA MET A 35 -8.30 15.52 -0.90
C MET A 35 -8.20 16.91 -1.52
N GLU A 36 -8.29 17.97 -0.70
CA GLU A 36 -8.09 19.34 -1.18
C GLU A 36 -6.65 19.54 -1.70
N ILE A 37 -5.66 19.11 -0.92
CA ILE A 37 -4.25 19.18 -1.33
C ILE A 37 -3.99 18.34 -2.59
N ALA A 38 -4.55 17.13 -2.66
CA ALA A 38 -4.38 16.25 -3.82
C ALA A 38 -5.01 16.85 -5.09
N THR A 39 -6.13 17.57 -4.95
CA THR A 39 -6.77 18.30 -6.05
C THR A 39 -5.93 19.49 -6.51
N LEU A 40 -5.41 20.29 -5.57
CA LEU A 40 -4.61 21.48 -5.86
C LEU A 40 -3.19 21.15 -6.35
N LYS A 41 -2.61 20.04 -5.89
CA LYS A 41 -1.25 19.60 -6.20
C LYS A 41 -1.22 18.08 -6.50
N PRO A 42 -1.74 17.64 -7.67
CA PRO A 42 -1.83 16.22 -8.01
C PRO A 42 -0.49 15.46 -7.96
N LEU A 43 0.63 16.12 -8.26
CA LEU A 43 1.97 15.52 -8.19
C LEU A 43 2.34 15.04 -6.77
N PHE A 44 1.71 15.56 -5.72
CA PHE A 44 1.99 15.15 -4.35
C PHE A 44 1.46 13.75 -4.03
N THR A 45 0.47 13.24 -4.76
CA THR A 45 -0.15 11.93 -4.48
C THR A 45 0.81 10.75 -4.69
N ARG A 46 1.80 10.92 -5.59
CA ARG A 46 2.79 9.90 -5.94
C ARG A 46 4.19 10.17 -5.36
N LYS A 47 4.45 11.38 -4.88
CA LYS A 47 5.75 11.75 -4.33
C LYS A 47 6.06 10.86 -3.13
N LEU A 48 7.26 10.31 -3.08
CA LEU A 48 7.75 9.55 -1.93
C LEU A 48 8.47 10.50 -0.97
N ASN A 49 8.31 10.27 0.33
CA ASN A 49 9.11 10.92 1.35
C ASN A 49 10.50 10.26 1.49
N ARG A 50 11.34 10.78 2.38
CA ARG A 50 12.70 10.27 2.66
C ARG A 50 12.78 8.79 3.07
N TRP A 51 11.67 8.18 3.48
CA TRP A 51 11.62 6.75 3.84
C TRP A 51 11.06 5.88 2.71
N GLY A 52 10.77 6.46 1.55
CA GLY A 52 10.22 5.76 0.39
C GLY A 52 8.71 5.55 0.47
N TYR A 53 7.97 6.30 1.29
CA TYR A 53 6.51 6.13 1.40
C TYR A 53 5.76 7.24 0.67
N SER A 54 4.74 6.85 -0.09
CA SER A 54 3.76 7.80 -0.63
C SER A 54 2.71 8.16 0.44
N PRO A 55 1.89 9.20 0.23
CA PRO A 55 0.79 9.50 1.14
C PRO A 55 -0.16 8.32 1.39
N MET A 56 -0.47 7.52 0.36
CA MET A 56 -1.32 6.34 0.52
C MET A 56 -0.68 5.27 1.42
N HIS A 57 0.64 5.08 1.35
CA HIS A 57 1.36 4.18 2.27
C HIS A 57 1.28 4.67 3.72
N LEU A 58 1.43 5.98 3.96
CA LEU A 58 1.32 6.54 5.31
C LEU A 58 -0.10 6.39 5.86
N ALA A 59 -1.13 6.63 5.05
CA ALA A 59 -2.51 6.41 5.46
C ALA A 59 -2.77 4.94 5.82
N LEU A 60 -2.23 3.99 5.04
CA LEU A 60 -2.31 2.56 5.35
C LEU A 60 -1.60 2.19 6.66
N GLN A 61 -0.36 2.66 6.86
CA GLN A 61 0.41 2.42 8.11
C GLN A 61 -0.29 2.98 9.35
N LYS A 62 -1.13 4.00 9.18
CA LYS A 62 -1.90 4.63 10.25
C LYS A 62 -3.36 4.18 10.29
N LYS A 63 -3.72 3.14 9.53
CA LYS A 63 -5.06 2.54 9.49
C LYS A 63 -6.15 3.54 9.11
N HIS A 64 -5.79 4.58 8.35
CA HIS A 64 -6.71 5.62 7.87
C HIS A 64 -7.40 5.19 6.57
N TYR A 65 -8.14 4.08 6.62
CA TYR A 65 -8.76 3.43 5.45
C TYR A 65 -9.71 4.34 4.67
N HIS A 66 -10.41 5.26 5.35
CA HIS A 66 -11.20 6.30 4.67
C HIS A 66 -10.37 7.22 3.78
N THR A 67 -9.18 7.64 4.24
CA THR A 67 -8.26 8.45 3.42
C THR A 67 -7.72 7.63 2.25
N VAL A 68 -7.40 6.36 2.48
CA VAL A 68 -6.94 5.44 1.44
C VAL A 68 -7.98 5.30 0.33
N ARG A 69 -9.25 5.04 0.68
CA ARG A 69 -10.35 4.93 -0.28
C ARG A 69 -10.57 6.23 -1.06
N ALA A 70 -10.47 7.38 -0.39
CA ALA A 70 -10.61 8.67 -1.05
C ALA A 70 -9.50 8.92 -2.07
N LEU A 71 -8.23 8.62 -1.72
CA LEU A 71 -7.10 8.71 -2.64
C LEU A 71 -7.23 7.72 -3.81
N MET A 72 -7.64 6.48 -3.54
CA MET A 72 -7.91 5.48 -4.58
C MET A 72 -9.02 5.92 -5.53
N THR A 73 -10.07 6.56 -5.01
CA THR A 73 -11.20 7.06 -5.81
C THR A 73 -10.76 8.22 -6.70
N LEU A 74 -9.87 9.08 -6.20
CA LEU A 74 -9.29 10.18 -6.96
C LEU A 74 -8.44 9.68 -8.14
N ASP A 75 -7.54 8.74 -7.88
CA ASP A 75 -6.67 8.14 -8.88
C ASP A 75 -6.38 6.68 -8.52
N PRO A 76 -7.05 5.72 -9.19
CA PRO A 76 -6.83 4.30 -8.93
C PRO A 76 -5.37 3.88 -9.13
N GLU A 77 -4.61 4.51 -10.02
CA GLU A 77 -3.20 4.18 -10.27
C GLU A 77 -2.30 4.38 -9.05
N LEU A 78 -2.77 5.08 -8.00
CA LEU A 78 -2.05 5.20 -6.74
C LEU A 78 -1.83 3.84 -6.06
N ILE A 79 -2.69 2.85 -6.30
CA ILE A 79 -2.54 1.46 -5.82
C ILE A 79 -1.26 0.80 -6.34
N ARG A 80 -0.70 1.29 -7.46
CA ARG A 80 0.50 0.75 -8.12
C ARG A 80 1.77 1.57 -7.81
N VAL A 81 1.69 2.58 -6.94
CA VAL A 81 2.88 3.38 -6.60
C VAL A 81 3.84 2.51 -5.79
N HIS A 82 5.06 2.33 -6.31
CA HIS A 82 6.10 1.55 -5.66
C HIS A 82 6.78 2.43 -4.61
N GLY A 83 6.62 2.05 -3.34
CA GLY A 83 7.27 2.67 -2.21
C GLY A 83 8.58 1.98 -1.84
N ARG A 84 8.88 1.96 -0.53
CA ARG A 84 10.09 1.34 0.04
C ARG A 84 10.16 -0.14 -0.34
N GLY A 85 11.27 -0.56 -0.94
CA GLY A 85 11.49 -1.95 -1.37
C GLY A 85 10.64 -2.36 -2.59
N GLY A 86 10.06 -1.41 -3.32
CA GLY A 86 9.14 -1.72 -4.43
C GLY A 86 7.76 -2.18 -3.95
N ILE A 87 7.46 -2.10 -2.65
CA ILE A 87 6.15 -2.43 -2.09
C ILE A 87 5.12 -1.44 -2.61
N THR A 88 4.05 -1.94 -3.21
CA THR A 88 2.87 -1.15 -3.57
C THR A 88 1.84 -1.17 -2.42
N PRO A 89 0.85 -0.26 -2.41
CA PRO A 89 -0.28 -0.34 -1.49
C PRO A 89 -0.97 -1.71 -1.46
N LEU A 90 -1.11 -2.41 -2.61
CA LEU A 90 -1.67 -3.76 -2.64
C LEU A 90 -0.79 -4.77 -1.87
N HIS A 91 0.53 -4.73 -2.08
CA HIS A 91 1.47 -5.56 -1.32
C HIS A 91 1.41 -5.27 0.18
N PHE A 92 1.30 -4.00 0.56
CA PHE A 92 1.18 -3.59 1.96
C PHE A 92 -0.04 -4.23 2.61
N VAL A 93 -1.24 -4.04 2.04
CA VAL A 93 -2.49 -4.61 2.57
C VAL A 93 -2.44 -6.13 2.61
N ALA A 94 -1.87 -6.78 1.60
CA ALA A 94 -1.71 -8.24 1.56
C ALA A 94 -0.82 -8.78 2.70
N GLY A 95 0.14 -7.98 3.18
CA GLY A 95 1.07 -8.35 4.24
C GLY A 95 0.66 -7.95 5.66
N GLU A 96 -0.36 -7.11 5.81
CA GLU A 96 -0.79 -6.57 7.09
C GLU A 96 -1.69 -7.58 7.82
N ILE A 97 -1.42 -7.81 9.11
CA ILE A 97 -2.26 -8.69 9.96
C ILE A 97 -3.11 -7.78 10.84
N GLY A 98 -4.43 -7.85 10.69
CA GLY A 98 -5.35 -7.06 11.52
C GLY A 98 -5.29 -7.45 13.00
N ASP A 99 -5.34 -6.44 13.87
CA ASP A 99 -5.23 -6.59 15.33
C ASP A 99 -6.43 -7.35 15.92
N ASP A 100 -7.60 -7.23 15.28
CA ASP A 100 -8.85 -7.87 15.65
C ASP A 100 -9.64 -8.34 14.42
N ASP A 101 -10.77 -9.02 14.66
CA ASP A 101 -11.62 -9.56 13.59
C ASP A 101 -12.23 -8.47 12.70
N LEU A 102 -12.53 -7.29 13.24
CA LEU A 102 -13.10 -6.18 12.48
C LEU A 102 -12.07 -5.62 11.50
N GLU A 103 -10.83 -5.44 11.95
CA GLU A 103 -9.76 -4.97 11.09
C GLU A 103 -9.38 -6.01 10.03
N ARG A 104 -9.44 -7.30 10.33
CA ARG A 104 -9.21 -8.36 9.34
C ARG A 104 -10.23 -8.32 8.21
N VAL A 105 -11.51 -8.06 8.54
CA VAL A 105 -12.57 -7.86 7.55
C VAL A 105 -12.29 -6.60 6.73
N GLU A 106 -11.99 -5.48 7.40
CA GLU A 106 -11.69 -4.19 6.76
C GLU A 106 -10.52 -4.28 5.76
N LEU A 107 -9.42 -4.94 6.14
CA LEU A 107 -8.27 -5.17 5.26
C LEU A 107 -8.61 -6.09 4.08
N SER A 108 -9.43 -7.13 4.30
CA SER A 108 -9.86 -8.06 3.25
C SER A 108 -10.77 -7.37 2.22
N GLU A 109 -11.68 -6.52 2.69
CA GLU A 109 -12.54 -5.69 1.85
C GLU A 109 -11.71 -4.69 1.05
N LEU A 110 -10.79 -3.97 1.72
CA LEU A 110 -9.89 -3.02 1.08
C LEU A 110 -9.02 -3.69 0.00
N LEU A 111 -8.54 -4.91 0.25
CA LEU A 111 -7.78 -5.68 -0.74
C LEU A 111 -8.63 -6.01 -1.97
N ALA A 112 -9.89 -6.39 -1.78
CA ALA A 112 -10.84 -6.64 -2.86
C ALA A 112 -11.16 -5.35 -3.65
N GLU A 113 -11.34 -4.23 -2.95
CA GLU A 113 -11.55 -2.90 -3.55
C GLU A 113 -10.36 -2.48 -4.42
N PHE A 114 -9.13 -2.68 -3.94
CA PHE A 114 -7.91 -2.36 -4.69
C PHE A 114 -7.82 -3.14 -6.00
N LEU A 115 -8.08 -4.45 -5.94
CA LEU A 115 -8.10 -5.32 -7.11
C LEU A 115 -9.19 -4.92 -8.10
N TYR A 116 -10.36 -4.52 -7.60
CA TYR A 116 -11.45 -4.04 -8.44
C TYR A 116 -11.11 -2.70 -9.12
N ALA A 117 -10.58 -1.74 -8.36
CA ALA A 117 -10.19 -0.42 -8.85
C ALA A 117 -9.04 -0.51 -9.85
N ARG A 118 -8.04 -1.36 -9.60
CA ARG A 118 -6.87 -1.59 -10.47
C ARG A 118 -6.57 -3.07 -10.64
N LYS A 119 -7.18 -3.70 -11.64
CA LYS A 119 -7.01 -5.13 -11.91
C LYS A 119 -5.56 -5.56 -12.14
N SER A 120 -4.78 -4.75 -12.88
CA SER A 120 -3.38 -5.05 -13.17
C SER A 120 -2.46 -4.99 -11.95
N SER A 121 -2.92 -4.44 -10.80
CA SER A 121 -2.12 -4.38 -9.57
C SER A 121 -1.70 -5.74 -9.04
N ILE A 122 -2.44 -6.80 -9.38
CA ILE A 122 -2.10 -8.17 -9.02
C ILE A 122 -0.79 -8.68 -9.66
N GLU A 123 -0.35 -8.04 -10.74
CA GLU A 123 0.88 -8.38 -11.48
C GLU A 123 2.09 -7.55 -11.03
N ASP A 124 1.91 -6.56 -10.16
CA ASP A 124 3.03 -5.75 -9.66
C ASP A 124 3.98 -6.61 -8.82
N LEU A 125 5.27 -6.27 -8.89
CA LEU A 125 6.34 -6.97 -8.21
C LEU A 125 7.12 -6.03 -7.30
N THR A 126 7.53 -6.54 -6.13
CA THR A 126 8.51 -5.87 -5.28
C THR A 126 9.90 -5.89 -5.91
N ASN A 127 10.86 -5.20 -5.30
CA ASN A 127 12.27 -5.28 -5.73
C ASN A 127 12.87 -6.68 -5.57
N GLN A 128 12.21 -7.56 -4.81
CA GLN A 128 12.55 -8.96 -4.60
C GLN A 128 11.78 -9.89 -5.54
N CYS A 129 11.14 -9.36 -6.60
CA CYS A 129 10.30 -10.10 -7.53
C CYS A 129 9.12 -10.83 -6.86
N GLU A 130 8.63 -10.31 -5.72
CA GLU A 130 7.51 -10.91 -5.00
C GLU A 130 6.20 -10.31 -5.48
N THR A 131 5.18 -11.15 -5.66
CA THR A 131 3.80 -10.70 -5.88
C THR A 131 3.10 -10.49 -4.53
N ALA A 132 1.94 -9.84 -4.52
CA ALA A 132 1.10 -9.73 -3.32
C ALA A 132 0.76 -11.11 -2.70
N VAL A 133 0.69 -12.18 -3.51
CA VAL A 133 0.46 -13.55 -3.03
C VAL A 133 1.68 -14.10 -2.28
N HIS A 134 2.89 -13.82 -2.77
CA HIS A 134 4.12 -14.16 -2.04
C HIS A 134 4.13 -13.47 -0.67
N ILE A 135 3.80 -12.18 -0.62
CA ILE A 135 3.76 -11.41 0.62
C ILE A 135 2.73 -11.97 1.61
N ALA A 136 1.50 -12.24 1.17
CA ALA A 136 0.44 -12.80 2.03
C ALA A 136 0.88 -14.13 2.68
N ILE A 137 1.44 -15.05 1.90
CA ILE A 137 1.93 -16.33 2.43
C ILE A 137 3.14 -16.11 3.33
N LYS A 138 4.14 -15.30 2.92
CA LYS A 138 5.32 -14.99 3.75
C LYS A 138 4.95 -14.38 5.10
N ARG A 139 3.81 -13.71 5.22
CA ARG A 139 3.29 -13.13 6.47
C ARG A 139 2.31 -14.04 7.22
N GLY A 140 1.86 -15.14 6.61
CA GLY A 140 0.84 -16.03 7.20
C GLY A 140 -0.58 -15.45 7.11
N ASN A 141 -0.80 -14.42 6.28
CA ASN A 141 -2.09 -13.80 6.11
C ASN A 141 -3.00 -14.67 5.21
N THR A 142 -3.66 -15.63 5.85
CA THR A 142 -4.53 -16.59 5.17
C THR A 142 -5.75 -15.93 4.54
N GLU A 143 -6.32 -14.88 5.15
CA GLU A 143 -7.49 -14.18 4.60
C GLU A 143 -7.12 -13.37 3.35
N ALA A 144 -6.00 -12.63 3.38
CA ALA A 144 -5.50 -11.97 2.18
C ALA A 144 -5.19 -12.97 1.06
N PHE A 145 -4.58 -14.12 1.39
CA PHE A 145 -4.34 -15.19 0.41
C PHE A 145 -5.64 -15.67 -0.25
N LYS A 146 -6.71 -15.91 0.53
CA LYS A 146 -8.02 -16.32 -0.01
C LYS A 146 -8.58 -15.28 -0.99
N VAL A 147 -8.52 -13.99 -0.65
CA VAL A 147 -8.99 -12.90 -1.52
C VAL A 147 -8.18 -12.86 -2.82
N LEU A 148 -6.85 -12.85 -2.73
CA LEU A 148 -5.96 -12.80 -3.89
C LEU A 148 -6.10 -14.02 -4.79
N PHE A 149 -6.11 -15.23 -4.21
CA PHE A 149 -6.28 -16.47 -4.96
C PHE A 149 -7.66 -16.55 -5.63
N GLY A 150 -8.71 -16.15 -4.93
CA GLY A 150 -10.06 -16.03 -5.48
C GLY A 150 -10.11 -15.06 -6.66
N TRP A 151 -9.43 -13.93 -6.55
CA TRP A 151 -9.30 -12.96 -7.64
C TRP A 151 -8.56 -13.54 -8.85
N LEU A 152 -7.39 -14.15 -8.65
CA LEU A 152 -6.61 -14.78 -9.73
C LEU A 152 -7.42 -15.81 -10.51
N LYS A 153 -8.20 -16.64 -9.81
CA LYS A 153 -9.13 -17.58 -10.46
C LYS A 153 -10.20 -16.85 -11.27
N ARG A 154 -10.76 -15.76 -10.74
CA ARG A 154 -11.81 -14.96 -11.38
C ARG A 154 -11.32 -14.28 -12.66
N VAL A 155 -10.06 -13.83 -12.70
CA VAL A 155 -9.48 -13.15 -13.88
C VAL A 155 -8.63 -14.07 -14.76
N TYR A 156 -8.60 -15.37 -14.47
CA TYR A 156 -7.84 -16.39 -15.19
C TYR A 156 -6.31 -16.13 -15.26
N LEU A 157 -5.73 -15.60 -14.17
CA LEU A 157 -4.28 -15.30 -14.04
C LEU A 157 -3.56 -16.23 -13.04
N THR A 158 -3.95 -17.50 -12.97
CA THR A 158 -3.36 -18.44 -11.98
C THR A 158 -1.91 -18.82 -12.29
N GLU A 159 -1.38 -18.48 -13.46
CA GLU A 159 0.03 -18.61 -13.80
C GLU A 159 0.95 -17.76 -12.94
N ILE A 160 0.46 -16.65 -12.37
CA ILE A 160 1.19 -15.82 -11.40
C ILE A 160 1.67 -16.62 -10.19
N LEU A 161 0.96 -17.69 -9.80
CA LEU A 161 1.35 -18.59 -8.71
C LEU A 161 2.65 -19.37 -9.00
N LYS A 162 3.06 -19.44 -10.27
CA LYS A 162 4.29 -20.11 -10.71
C LYS A 162 5.47 -19.14 -10.85
N TRP A 163 5.23 -17.83 -10.75
CA TRP A 163 6.29 -16.85 -10.76
C TRP A 163 7.21 -17.07 -9.57
N LYS A 164 8.49 -16.77 -9.77
CA LYS A 164 9.53 -16.96 -8.78
C LYS A 164 9.96 -15.61 -8.24
N ASP A 165 10.19 -15.55 -6.94
CA ASP A 165 10.86 -14.41 -6.34
C ASP A 165 12.36 -14.39 -6.69
N GLN A 166 13.10 -13.41 -6.15
CA GLN A 166 14.53 -13.24 -6.39
C GLN A 166 15.39 -14.46 -5.98
N ASN A 167 14.90 -15.32 -5.08
CA ASN A 167 15.60 -16.52 -4.63
C ASN A 167 15.28 -17.74 -5.51
N GLY A 168 14.35 -17.59 -6.47
CA GLY A 168 13.86 -18.68 -7.29
C GLY A 168 12.68 -19.43 -6.66
N ASP A 169 12.14 -18.94 -5.55
CA ASP A 169 11.05 -19.58 -4.82
C ASP A 169 9.69 -19.17 -5.39
N THR A 170 8.84 -20.17 -5.63
CA THR A 170 7.41 -19.94 -5.89
C THR A 170 6.64 -19.87 -4.57
N ILE A 171 5.38 -19.47 -4.63
CA ILE A 171 4.50 -19.47 -3.46
C ILE A 171 4.41 -20.84 -2.74
N LEU A 172 4.56 -21.95 -3.47
CA LEU A 172 4.52 -23.30 -2.89
C LEU A 172 5.78 -23.59 -2.08
N HIS A 173 6.96 -23.14 -2.55
CA HIS A 173 8.21 -23.27 -1.79
C HIS A 173 8.11 -22.54 -0.45
N ILE A 174 7.55 -21.32 -0.49
CA ILE A 174 7.35 -20.49 0.71
C ILE A 174 6.34 -21.14 1.67
N ALA A 175 5.20 -21.63 1.16
CA ALA A 175 4.18 -22.25 2.00
C ALA A 175 4.71 -23.47 2.75
N VAL A 176 5.44 -24.35 2.07
CA VAL A 176 6.07 -25.54 2.69
C VAL A 176 7.10 -25.13 3.74
N SER A 177 7.92 -24.11 3.45
CA SER A 177 8.95 -23.65 4.39
C SER A 177 8.36 -23.08 5.68
N ARG A 178 7.18 -22.45 5.60
CA ARG A 178 6.47 -21.92 6.79
C ARG A 178 5.85 -23.01 7.63
N GLU A 179 5.29 -24.06 7.03
CA GLU A 179 4.69 -25.17 7.77
C GLU A 179 5.71 -25.93 8.61
N GLN A 180 6.99 -25.90 8.21
CA GLN A 180 8.11 -26.51 8.93
C GLN A 180 8.67 -25.65 10.07
N GLN A 181 8.18 -24.42 10.24
CA GLN A 181 8.54 -23.52 11.34
C GLN A 181 7.30 -23.29 12.21
N PRO A 182 7.03 -24.16 13.21
CA PRO A 182 5.92 -23.94 14.13
C PRO A 182 6.12 -22.63 14.90
N GLU A 183 5.00 -21.93 15.14
CA GLU A 183 4.93 -20.67 15.91
C GLU A 183 5.45 -20.80 17.34
#